data_AF-A0A519UHZ0-F1
#
_entry.id   AF-A0A519UHZ0-F1
#
_cell.length_a   1.000
_cell.length_b   1.000
_cell.length_c   1.000
_cell.angle_alpha   90.00
_cell.angle_beta   90.00
_cell.angle_gamma   90.00
#
_symmetry.space_group_name_H-M   'P 1'
#
loop_
_entity.id
_entity.type
_entity.pdbx_description
1 polymer ?
#
loop_
_entity_poly.entity_id
_entity_poly.type
_entity_poly.pdbx_seq_one_letter_code
_entity_poly.pdbx_strand_id
1 'polypeptide(L)'
;MKICQLLVILSLFTGSSHSLHAQNVVIENPLMNDGTGKPQVIKTNYKIEGSPFLFDEYVIATMISTDGKMLGDYEVKVNIVENKIYYKVPDGREMNLTTPVSTLKLMYQLPGSGAEDSVFISALNSAINAPSAPVFIVQVPGKINLLKKISITYKDVKQYGTTNTTRIFT
;
A
#
# COMPACT_ATOMS: atom_id res chain seq x y z
N MET A 1 -63.18 50.27 30.26
CA MET A 1 -62.65 50.50 31.63
C MET A 1 -61.50 49.54 31.86
N LYS A 2 -60.32 50.13 32.12
CA LYS A 2 -59.07 49.67 32.75
C LYS A 2 -58.93 48.24 33.33
N ILE A 3 -57.65 47.81 33.27
CA ILE A 3 -56.87 46.85 34.10
C ILE A 3 -56.62 45.51 33.39
N CYS A 4 -55.44 45.23 32.83
CA CYS A 4 -54.08 45.11 33.41
C CYS A 4 -53.79 43.66 33.85
N GLN A 5 -52.83 43.03 33.15
CA GLN A 5 -51.89 41.97 33.56
C GLN A 5 -51.10 41.65 32.28
N LEU A 6 -49.91 42.18 32.01
CA LEU A 6 -48.60 42.08 32.67
C LEU A 6 -48.15 40.64 32.96
N LEU A 7 -46.97 40.34 32.39
CA LEU A 7 -45.93 39.38 32.83
C LEU A 7 -45.95 37.97 32.19
N VAL A 8 -44.99 37.66 31.32
CA VAL A 8 -43.66 37.04 31.63
C VAL A 8 -43.03 36.57 30.31
N ILE A 9 -41.81 37.00 30.04
CA ILE A 9 -40.91 36.47 29.01
C ILE A 9 -40.32 35.16 29.56
N LEU A 10 -40.37 34.07 28.79
CA LEU A 10 -39.47 32.93 29.01
C LEU A 10 -39.02 32.32 27.69
N SER A 11 -37.79 32.67 27.31
CA SER A 11 -37.00 32.01 26.28
C SER A 11 -36.60 30.61 26.72
N LEU A 12 -36.94 29.59 25.94
CA LEU A 12 -36.34 28.26 26.03
C LEU A 12 -35.74 27.92 24.66
N PHE A 13 -34.44 28.16 24.53
CA PHE A 13 -33.58 27.36 23.68
C PHE A 13 -33.58 25.94 24.24
N THR A 14 -34.17 24.98 23.51
CA THR A 14 -33.88 23.56 23.71
C THR A 14 -33.47 22.97 22.38
N GLY A 15 -32.26 22.40 22.39
CA GLY A 15 -31.44 22.13 21.23
C GLY A 15 -31.99 21.09 20.27
N SER A 16 -31.61 21.27 19.01
CA SER A 16 -31.58 20.23 18.00
C SER A 16 -30.75 19.05 18.49
N SER A 17 -31.43 17.98 18.89
CA SER A 17 -30.85 16.67 19.12
C SER A 17 -30.39 16.07 17.79
N HIS A 18 -29.13 16.35 17.42
CA HIS A 18 -28.45 15.54 16.41
C HIS A 18 -28.15 14.18 17.03
N SER A 19 -28.95 13.17 16.66
CA SER A 19 -28.64 11.78 16.93
C SER A 19 -27.37 11.41 16.16
N LEU A 20 -26.24 11.34 16.86
CA LEU A 20 -25.05 10.67 16.36
C LEU A 20 -25.38 9.17 16.28
N HIS A 21 -25.68 8.72 15.07
CA HIS A 21 -25.74 7.31 14.74
C HIS A 21 -24.29 6.80 14.79
N ALA A 22 -23.86 6.32 15.96
CA ALA A 22 -22.64 5.56 16.09
C ALA A 22 -22.82 4.26 15.31
N GLN A 23 -22.32 4.22 14.08
CA GLN A 23 -22.07 2.96 13.40
C GLN A 23 -21.00 2.24 14.21
N ASN A 24 -21.41 1.26 15.01
CA ASN A 24 -20.52 0.21 15.47
C ASN A 24 -20.03 -0.51 14.22
N VAL A 25 -18.87 -0.10 13.72
CA VAL A 25 -18.11 -0.89 12.76
C VAL A 25 -17.71 -2.16 13.51
N VAL A 26 -18.48 -3.22 13.30
CA VAL A 26 -18.05 -4.57 13.63
C VAL A 26 -16.85 -4.83 12.73
N ILE A 27 -15.65 -4.69 13.28
CA ILE A 27 -14.44 -5.20 12.63
C ILE A 27 -14.52 -6.72 12.79
N GLU A 28 -15.22 -7.37 11.87
CA GLU A 28 -15.07 -8.81 11.71
C GLU A 28 -13.62 -9.03 11.25
N ASN A 29 -12.75 -9.45 12.17
CA ASN A 29 -11.45 -9.98 11.80
C ASN A 29 -11.72 -11.33 11.12
N PRO A 30 -11.57 -11.47 9.78
CA PRO A 30 -11.68 -12.79 9.19
C PRO A 30 -10.50 -13.61 9.75
N LEU A 31 -10.82 -14.55 10.62
CA LEU A 31 -9.85 -15.54 11.09
C LEU A 31 -9.48 -16.39 9.87
N MET A 32 -8.36 -16.07 9.23
CA MET A 32 -7.79 -16.95 8.22
C MET A 32 -7.26 -18.19 8.94
N ASN A 33 -7.84 -19.33 8.60
CA ASN A 33 -7.37 -20.61 9.09
C ASN A 33 -6.14 -20.99 8.28
N ASP A 34 -4.98 -21.10 8.92
CA ASP A 34 -3.86 -21.81 8.29
C ASP A 34 -4.26 -23.27 8.05
N GLY A 35 -3.67 -23.95 7.07
CA GLY A 35 -3.92 -25.36 6.77
C GLY A 35 -3.67 -26.31 7.96
N THR A 36 -3.14 -25.80 9.07
CA THR A 36 -2.91 -26.47 10.36
C THR A 36 -3.93 -26.16 11.47
N GLY A 37 -5.01 -25.41 11.19
CA GLY A 37 -6.10 -25.19 12.16
C GLY A 37 -5.84 -24.11 13.21
N LYS A 38 -4.74 -23.35 13.11
CA LYS A 38 -4.39 -22.30 14.07
C LYS A 38 -4.93 -20.95 13.60
N PRO A 39 -5.79 -20.27 14.39
CA PRO A 39 -6.26 -18.93 14.05
C PRO A 39 -5.11 -17.93 14.13
N GLN A 40 -4.75 -17.34 12.99
CA GLN A 40 -3.80 -16.23 12.94
C GLN A 40 -4.59 -14.93 13.12
N VAL A 41 -4.30 -14.18 14.20
CA VAL A 41 -4.86 -12.84 14.38
C VAL A 41 -4.06 -11.88 13.50
N ILE A 42 -4.62 -11.45 12.37
CA ILE A 42 -4.04 -10.36 11.58
C ILE A 42 -4.22 -9.06 12.38
N LYS A 43 -3.27 -8.75 13.26
CA LYS A 43 -3.23 -7.46 13.97
C LYS A 43 -2.56 -6.42 13.09
N THR A 44 -3.29 -5.86 12.14
CA THR A 44 -2.88 -4.60 11.49
C THR A 44 -3.66 -3.43 12.07
N ASN A 45 -3.51 -3.20 13.37
CA ASN A 45 -3.99 -1.97 14.04
C ASN A 45 -3.03 -0.81 13.76
N TYR A 46 -2.74 -0.57 12.49
CA TYR A 46 -2.03 0.62 12.08
C TYR A 46 -2.71 1.32 10.92
N LYS A 47 -2.90 2.64 11.07
CA LYS A 47 -3.28 3.52 9.97
C LYS A 47 -2.06 3.66 9.06
N ILE A 48 -2.21 3.45 7.77
CA ILE A 48 -1.10 3.58 6.80
C ILE A 48 -1.19 4.96 6.13
N GLU A 49 -0.08 5.69 6.09
CA GLU A 49 0.11 6.93 5.33
C GLU A 49 1.33 6.76 4.41
N GLY A 50 1.19 7.15 3.13
CA GLY A 50 2.18 6.85 2.09
C GLY A 50 2.04 5.44 1.51
N SER A 51 3.07 4.98 0.78
CA SER A 51 3.05 3.72 0.04
C SER A 51 4.37 2.95 0.18
N PRO A 52 4.33 1.64 0.48
CA PRO A 52 5.53 0.79 0.48
C PRO A 52 5.94 0.34 -0.93
N PHE A 53 5.21 0.76 -1.96
CA PHE A 53 5.39 0.31 -3.32
C PHE A 53 6.23 1.28 -4.13
N LEU A 54 6.92 0.76 -5.15
CA LEU A 54 7.67 1.60 -6.08
C LEU A 54 6.75 2.50 -6.92
N PHE A 55 5.64 1.93 -7.38
CA PHE A 55 4.56 2.62 -8.06
C PHE A 55 3.26 2.29 -7.34
N ASP A 56 2.39 3.29 -7.19
CA ASP A 56 1.11 3.14 -6.50
C ASP A 56 0.09 2.35 -7.33
N GLU A 57 0.25 2.37 -8.64
CA GLU A 57 -0.59 1.64 -9.59
C GLU A 57 0.08 0.35 -10.05
N TYR A 58 -0.74 -0.53 -10.60
CA TYR A 58 -0.25 -1.73 -11.28
C TYR A 58 0.35 -1.33 -12.62
N VAL A 59 1.56 -1.83 -12.88
CA VAL A 59 2.30 -1.54 -14.12
C VAL A 59 2.57 -2.84 -14.85
N ILE A 60 2.52 -2.81 -16.18
CA ILE A 60 2.88 -3.97 -16.98
C ILE A 60 4.38 -4.23 -16.83
N ALA A 61 4.75 -5.48 -16.58
CA ALA A 61 6.14 -5.84 -16.44
C ALA A 61 6.48 -7.16 -17.11
N THR A 62 7.64 -7.14 -17.77
CA THR A 62 8.33 -8.34 -18.20
C THR A 62 9.36 -8.71 -17.15
N MET A 63 9.38 -9.96 -16.69
CA MET A 63 10.28 -10.40 -15.63
C MET A 63 11.22 -11.48 -16.15
N ILE A 64 12.45 -11.50 -15.65
CA ILE A 64 13.44 -12.50 -15.98
C ILE A 64 13.79 -13.24 -14.70
N SER A 65 13.57 -14.55 -14.66
CA SER A 65 13.92 -15.37 -13.51
C SER A 65 15.44 -15.44 -13.32
N THR A 66 15.91 -15.91 -12.17
CA THR A 66 17.34 -16.19 -11.96
C THR A 66 17.89 -17.24 -12.93
N ASP A 67 17.02 -18.13 -13.43
CA ASP A 67 17.37 -19.15 -14.41
C ASP A 67 17.34 -18.64 -15.86
N GLY A 68 17.13 -17.33 -16.05
CA GLY A 68 17.06 -16.69 -17.37
C GLY A 68 15.74 -16.90 -18.12
N LYS A 69 14.74 -17.54 -17.51
CA LYS A 69 13.42 -17.70 -18.14
C LYS A 69 12.66 -16.39 -18.09
N MET A 70 12.11 -15.99 -19.23
CA MET A 70 11.21 -14.86 -19.31
C MET A 70 9.83 -15.26 -18.78
N LEU A 71 9.35 -14.51 -17.79
CA LEU A 71 7.98 -14.56 -17.32
C LEU A 71 7.27 -13.38 -18.00
N GLY A 72 6.18 -13.68 -18.72
CA GLY A 72 5.51 -12.75 -19.64
C GLY A 72 4.91 -11.50 -18.99
N ASP A 73 4.21 -10.72 -19.79
CA ASP A 73 3.73 -9.39 -19.43
C ASP A 73 2.55 -9.47 -18.44
N TYR A 74 2.86 -9.36 -17.15
CA TYR A 74 1.88 -9.32 -16.08
C TYR A 74 1.71 -7.88 -15.56
N GLU A 75 0.50 -7.54 -15.11
CA GLU A 75 0.31 -6.37 -14.26
C GLU A 75 0.94 -6.67 -12.90
N VAL A 76 2.00 -5.94 -12.53
CA VAL A 76 2.72 -6.14 -11.28
C VAL A 76 2.75 -4.89 -10.41
N LYS A 77 2.97 -5.11 -9.12
CA LYS A 77 3.24 -4.08 -8.13
C LYS A 77 4.39 -4.53 -7.23
N VAL A 78 5.42 -3.70 -7.12
CA VAL A 78 6.65 -4.04 -6.41
C VAL A 78 6.67 -3.37 -5.04
N ASN A 79 6.62 -4.16 -3.98
CA ASN A 79 6.76 -3.68 -2.61
C ASN A 79 8.24 -3.69 -2.22
N ILE A 80 8.80 -2.50 -2.05
CA ILE A 80 10.23 -2.30 -1.77
C ILE A 80 10.56 -2.61 -0.31
N VAL A 81 9.60 -2.41 0.60
CA VAL A 81 9.81 -2.65 2.04
C VAL A 81 9.89 -4.13 2.36
N GLU A 82 9.02 -4.94 1.74
CA GLU A 82 8.95 -6.39 1.98
C GLU A 82 9.76 -7.22 0.97
N ASN A 83 10.36 -6.60 -0.04
CA ASN A 83 10.95 -7.29 -1.19
C ASN A 83 9.98 -8.31 -1.83
N LYS A 84 8.74 -7.87 -2.12
CA LYS A 84 7.73 -8.74 -2.76
C LYS A 84 7.25 -8.16 -4.07
N ILE A 85 6.95 -9.05 -5.00
CA ILE A 85 6.37 -8.70 -6.30
C ILE A 85 4.98 -9.32 -6.32
N TYR A 86 3.97 -8.47 -6.35
CA TYR A 86 2.58 -8.88 -6.52
C TYR A 86 2.25 -8.81 -8.01
N TYR A 87 1.51 -9.78 -8.52
CA TYR A 87 1.03 -9.77 -9.89
C TYR A 87 -0.44 -10.14 -9.94
N LYS A 88 -1.15 -9.63 -10.95
CA LYS A 88 -2.54 -10.02 -11.19
C LYS A 88 -2.61 -11.17 -12.17
N VAL A 89 -3.42 -12.16 -11.83
CA VAL A 89 -3.85 -13.22 -12.75
C VAL A 89 -5.05 -12.76 -13.58
N PRO A 90 -5.37 -13.41 -14.71
CA PRO A 90 -6.45 -12.99 -15.60
C PRO A 90 -7.85 -12.88 -14.96
N ASP A 91 -8.07 -13.55 -13.83
CA ASP A 91 -9.32 -13.47 -13.06
C ASP A 91 -9.38 -12.25 -12.11
N GLY A 92 -8.36 -11.40 -12.12
CA GLY A 92 -8.26 -10.19 -11.32
C GLY A 92 -7.75 -10.40 -9.89
N ARG A 93 -7.45 -11.65 -9.46
CA ARG A 93 -6.86 -11.91 -8.15
C ARG A 93 -5.40 -11.47 -8.11
N GLU A 94 -4.99 -10.98 -6.96
CA GLU A 94 -3.61 -10.61 -6.66
C GLU A 94 -2.87 -11.83 -6.07
N MET A 95 -1.69 -12.14 -6.61
CA MET A 95 -0.85 -13.23 -6.14
C MET A 95 0.58 -12.72 -5.88
N ASN A 96 1.24 -13.28 -4.87
CA ASN A 96 2.65 -13.02 -4.60
C ASN A 96 3.53 -13.92 -5.47
N LEU A 97 4.54 -13.34 -6.13
CA LEU A 97 5.49 -14.06 -6.95
C LEU A 97 6.58 -14.70 -6.07
N THR A 98 6.55 -16.02 -5.98
CA THR A 98 7.53 -16.83 -5.22
C THR A 98 8.75 -17.21 -6.06
N THR A 99 8.64 -17.16 -7.40
CA THR A 99 9.75 -17.46 -8.30
C THR A 99 10.84 -16.38 -8.18
N PRO A 100 12.11 -16.74 -7.97
CA PRO A 100 13.20 -15.78 -7.91
C PRO A 100 13.35 -14.99 -9.22
N VAL A 101 13.32 -13.66 -9.14
CA VAL A 101 13.44 -12.75 -10.29
C VAL A 101 14.78 -12.01 -10.25
N SER A 102 15.57 -12.08 -11.32
CA SER A 102 16.85 -11.37 -11.45
C SER A 102 16.68 -9.93 -11.94
N THR A 103 15.82 -9.75 -12.94
CA THR A 103 15.60 -8.48 -13.63
C THR A 103 14.11 -8.28 -13.91
N LEU A 104 13.66 -7.04 -13.77
CA LEU A 104 12.28 -6.64 -13.99
C LEU A 104 12.27 -5.39 -14.88
N LYS A 105 11.55 -5.44 -16.00
CA LYS A 105 11.34 -4.31 -16.88
C LYS A 105 9.91 -3.83 -16.69
N LEU A 106 9.73 -2.67 -16.08
CA LEU A 106 8.44 -2.05 -15.84
C LEU A 106 8.13 -1.08 -16.97
N MET A 107 6.95 -1.21 -17.56
CA MET A 107 6.40 -0.26 -18.51
C MET A 107 5.41 0.64 -17.76
N TYR A 108 5.67 1.94 -17.75
CA TYR A 108 4.81 2.91 -17.09
C TYR A 108 4.57 4.10 -18.01
N GLN A 109 3.40 4.72 -17.88
CA GLN A 109 3.06 5.89 -18.66
C GLN A 109 3.45 7.15 -17.91
N LEU A 110 4.14 8.07 -18.58
CA LEU A 110 4.50 9.35 -17.98
C LEU A 110 3.24 10.21 -17.78
N PRO A 111 3.02 10.76 -16.57
CA PRO A 111 1.88 11.65 -16.33
C PRO A 111 1.90 12.84 -17.31
N GLY A 112 0.84 12.96 -18.11
CA GLY A 112 0.61 14.11 -18.99
C GLY A 112 1.31 14.11 -20.35
N SER A 113 2.20 13.15 -20.66
CA SER A 113 2.85 13.09 -21.99
C SER A 113 2.28 12.01 -22.92
N GLY A 114 1.51 11.06 -22.38
CA GLY A 114 0.99 9.91 -23.13
C GLY A 114 2.06 8.93 -23.60
N ALA A 115 3.35 9.25 -23.44
CA ALA A 115 4.47 8.43 -23.83
C ALA A 115 4.73 7.32 -22.79
N GLU A 116 5.02 6.12 -23.30
CA GLU A 116 5.48 4.99 -22.51
C GLU A 116 6.96 5.16 -22.21
N ASP A 117 7.34 5.00 -20.94
CA ASP A 117 8.71 4.88 -20.51
C ASP A 117 8.93 3.53 -19.83
N SER A 118 10.19 3.11 -19.73
CA SER A 118 10.55 1.83 -19.12
C SER A 118 11.62 1.96 -18.04
N VAL A 119 11.36 1.34 -16.90
CA VAL A 119 12.31 1.26 -15.79
C VAL A 119 12.82 -0.16 -15.68
N PHE A 120 14.13 -0.31 -15.76
CA PHE A 120 14.79 -1.58 -15.47
C PHE A 120 15.18 -1.64 -14.00
N ILE A 121 14.78 -2.71 -13.34
CA ILE A 121 15.08 -3.00 -11.94
C ILE A 121 15.92 -4.26 -11.87
N SER A 122 16.94 -4.22 -11.02
CA SER A 122 17.79 -5.36 -10.72
C SER A 122 18.22 -5.35 -9.27
N ALA A 123 18.50 -6.53 -8.72
CA ALA A 123 19.11 -6.71 -7.41
C ALA A 123 20.55 -7.25 -7.49
N LEU A 124 21.22 -7.05 -8.64
CA LEU A 124 22.62 -7.43 -8.91
C LEU A 124 22.91 -8.93 -8.69
N ASN A 125 23.28 -9.29 -7.47
CA ASN A 125 23.76 -10.62 -7.09
C ASN A 125 22.69 -11.46 -6.37
N SER A 126 21.48 -10.92 -6.21
CA SER A 126 20.35 -11.61 -5.58
C SER A 126 19.09 -11.47 -6.41
N ALA A 127 18.09 -12.28 -6.10
CA ALA A 127 16.74 -12.07 -6.65
C ALA A 127 16.12 -10.80 -6.03
N ILE A 128 15.35 -10.06 -6.82
CA ILE A 128 14.63 -8.84 -6.40
C ILE A 128 13.66 -9.14 -5.25
N ASN A 129 13.03 -10.31 -5.31
CA ASN A 129 12.10 -10.81 -4.30
C ASN A 129 12.77 -11.68 -3.21
N ALA A 130 14.10 -11.62 -3.07
CA ALA A 130 14.77 -12.22 -1.92
C ALA A 130 14.68 -11.27 -0.70
N PRO A 131 14.56 -11.79 0.53
CA PRO A 131 14.50 -10.97 1.73
C PRO A 131 15.72 -10.04 1.84
N SER A 132 15.48 -8.76 2.10
CA SER A 132 16.52 -7.73 2.28
C SER A 132 17.42 -7.51 1.07
N ALA A 133 17.00 -7.95 -0.13
CA ALA A 133 17.74 -7.71 -1.35
C ALA A 133 17.77 -6.20 -1.67
N PRO A 134 18.94 -5.60 -1.95
CA PRO A 134 19.00 -4.22 -2.39
C PRO A 134 18.41 -4.11 -3.79
N VAL A 135 17.44 -3.21 -3.97
CA VAL A 135 16.77 -2.98 -5.25
C VAL A 135 17.35 -1.74 -5.92
N PHE A 136 17.73 -1.86 -7.19
CA PHE A 136 18.32 -0.78 -7.97
C PHE A 136 17.52 -0.52 -9.24
N ILE A 137 17.37 0.75 -9.60
CA ILE A 137 16.99 1.16 -10.95
C ILE A 137 18.25 1.31 -11.80
N VAL A 138 18.25 0.70 -12.97
CA VAL A 138 19.28 0.95 -13.99
C VAL A 138 18.97 2.28 -14.67
N GLN A 139 19.87 3.25 -14.53
CA GLN A 139 19.75 4.58 -15.15
C GLN A 139 20.37 4.59 -16.54
N VAL A 140 21.56 3.99 -16.67
CA VAL A 140 22.30 3.90 -17.93
C VAL A 140 22.89 2.49 -18.05
N PRO A 141 22.47 1.68 -19.04
CA PRO A 141 23.05 0.37 -19.30
C PRO A 141 24.36 0.48 -20.08
N GLY A 142 25.32 -0.40 -19.81
CA GLY A 142 26.60 -0.47 -20.51
C GLY A 142 27.51 -1.60 -20.03
N LYS A 143 28.81 -1.53 -20.36
CA LYS A 143 29.82 -2.42 -19.76
C LYS A 143 29.95 -2.20 -18.24
N ILE A 144 29.67 -0.97 -17.81
CA ILE A 144 29.49 -0.57 -16.43
C ILE A 144 28.08 0.05 -16.38
N ASN A 145 27.25 -0.41 -15.45
CA ASN A 145 25.90 0.10 -15.30
C ASN A 145 25.87 1.21 -14.25
N LEU A 146 25.22 2.34 -14.57
CA LEU A 146 24.89 3.34 -13.57
C LEU A 146 23.58 2.94 -12.89
N LEU A 147 23.65 2.71 -11.58
CA LEU A 147 22.55 2.22 -10.77
C LEU A 147 22.13 3.26 -9.74
N LYS A 148 20.82 3.44 -9.57
CA LYS A 148 20.22 4.22 -8.48
C LYS A 148 19.61 3.26 -7.48
N LYS A 149 20.13 3.22 -6.26
CA LYS A 149 19.52 2.45 -5.17
C LYS A 149 18.18 3.07 -4.77
N ILE A 150 17.14 2.26 -4.63
CA ILE A 150 15.87 2.67 -4.06
C ILE A 150 15.75 2.09 -2.66
N SER A 151 15.19 2.87 -1.73
CA SER A 151 14.80 2.39 -0.41
C SER A 151 13.56 3.15 0.00
N ILE A 152 12.58 2.44 0.53
CA ILE A 152 11.43 3.03 1.21
C ILE A 152 11.58 2.68 2.69
N THR A 153 11.42 3.67 3.55
CA THR A 153 11.48 3.50 5.00
C THR A 153 10.12 3.81 5.60
N TYR A 154 9.90 3.43 6.85
CA TYR A 154 8.70 3.83 7.56
C TYR A 154 9.00 4.21 9.00
N LYS A 155 8.16 5.08 9.54
CA LYS A 155 8.12 5.40 10.97
C LYS A 155 6.74 5.11 11.52
N ASP A 156 6.70 4.50 12.69
CA ASP A 156 5.48 4.25 13.44
C ASP A 156 5.29 5.38 14.45
N VAL A 157 4.21 6.15 14.30
CA VAL A 157 3.83 7.25 15.18
C VAL A 157 2.62 6.83 16.00
N LYS A 158 2.75 6.85 17.32
CA LYS A 158 1.64 6.60 18.24
C LYS A 158 1.36 7.87 19.04
N GLN A 159 0.15 8.41 18.93
CA GLN A 159 -0.25 9.57 19.71
C GLN A 159 -0.51 9.14 21.16
N TYR A 160 0.00 9.93 22.11
CA TYR A 160 -0.22 9.68 23.54
C TYR A 160 -1.73 9.63 23.85
N GLY A 161 -2.14 8.62 24.63
CA GLY A 161 -3.55 8.40 24.96
C GLY A 161 -4.38 7.68 23.89
N THR A 162 -3.79 7.24 22.78
CA THR A 162 -4.50 6.48 21.73
C THR A 162 -4.00 5.04 21.61
N THR A 163 -4.87 4.12 21.21
CA THR A 163 -4.53 2.72 20.93
C THR A 163 -3.98 2.53 19.52
N ASN A 164 -4.23 3.47 18.61
CA ASN A 164 -3.88 3.36 17.20
C ASN A 164 -2.44 3.81 16.93
N THR A 165 -1.71 3.02 16.16
CA THR A 165 -0.41 3.41 15.62
C THR A 165 -0.61 3.87 14.18
N THR A 166 0.10 4.90 13.72
CA THR A 166 0.12 5.33 12.31
C THR A 166 1.48 5.03 11.72
N ARG A 167 1.55 4.21 10.67
CA ARG A 167 2.75 3.91 9.91
C ARG A 167 2.86 4.85 8.73
N ILE A 168 3.91 5.64 8.69
CA ILE A 168 4.15 6.64 7.66
C ILE A 168 5.34 6.17 6.81
N PHE A 169 5.11 5.88 5.53
CA PHE A 169 6.14 5.52 4.56
C PHE A 169 6.78 6.78 3.95
N THR A 170 8.09 6.73 3.69
CA THR A 170 8.90 7.83 3.12
C THR A 170 10.03 7.28 2.25
#